data_AF-A0A968MXH3-F1
#
_entry.id   AF-A0A968MXH3-F1
#
_cell.length_a   1.000
_cell.length_b   1.000
_cell.length_c   1.000
_cell.angle_alpha   90.00
_cell.angle_beta   90.00
_cell.angle_gamma   90.00
#
_symmetry.space_group_name_H-M   'P 1'
#
loop_
_entity.id
_entity.type
_entity.pdbx_description
1 polymer ?
#
loop_
_entity_poly.entity_id
_entity_poly.type
_entity_poly.pdbx_seq_one_letter_code
_entity_poly.pdbx_strand_id
1 'polypeptide(L)'
;MFIAFSAYAADFSKSLMNISKLNSTVQTALVSIGRIFELNDNLTYNTENFGKEQIPAIQGEIKFENISFSYNNEIEVLRNITITIPPNRKVAMVGKSGVGKSTIFNILLRFYEPTKGNILIDGIKIENFDEDSLRKHISVVRQEPFLFNITIRENLLLSNQEATDDDVIAACKAAYIHDYIIKLPWATTLWWVKGASTFLVGKASGLQLPGLY
;
A
#
# COMPACT_ATOMS: atom_id res chain seq x y z
N MET A 1 -47.38 -35.71 34.84
CA MET A 1 -48.07 -35.20 33.63
C MET A 1 -47.75 -33.74 33.35
N PHE A 2 -47.93 -32.83 34.32
CA PHE A 2 -47.65 -31.39 34.16
C PHE A 2 -46.18 -31.07 33.77
N ILE A 3 -45.19 -31.68 34.44
CA ILE A 3 -43.76 -31.46 34.17
C ILE A 3 -43.39 -31.83 32.72
N ALA A 4 -43.90 -32.95 32.22
CA ALA A 4 -43.65 -33.39 30.85
C ALA A 4 -44.29 -32.43 29.83
N PHE A 5 -45.52 -31.97 30.08
CA PHE A 5 -46.17 -30.96 29.24
C PHE A 5 -45.40 -29.63 29.19
N SER A 6 -44.95 -29.13 30.34
CA SER A 6 -44.13 -27.91 30.42
C SER A 6 -42.79 -28.06 29.70
N ALA A 7 -42.15 -29.24 29.74
CA ALA A 7 -40.92 -29.51 29.01
C ALA A 7 -41.13 -29.47 27.49
N TYR A 8 -42.18 -30.14 26.98
CA TYR A 8 -42.51 -30.10 25.55
C TYR A 8 -42.88 -28.69 25.06
N ALA A 9 -43.63 -27.93 25.88
CA ALA A 9 -43.95 -26.53 25.55
C ALA A 9 -42.68 -25.67 25.45
N ALA A 10 -41.72 -25.86 26.37
CA ALA A 10 -40.44 -25.17 26.34
C ALA A 10 -39.60 -25.53 25.11
N ASP A 11 -39.56 -26.81 24.72
CA ASP A 11 -38.82 -27.25 23.52
C ASP A 11 -39.49 -26.77 22.22
N PHE A 12 -40.81 -26.66 22.20
CA PHE A 12 -41.55 -26.03 21.12
C PHE A 12 -41.21 -24.54 21.00
N SER A 13 -41.23 -23.79 22.11
CA SER A 13 -40.82 -22.38 22.12
C SER A 13 -39.36 -22.18 21.68
N LYS A 14 -38.43 -23.05 22.10
CA LYS A 14 -37.03 -23.01 21.63
C LYS A 14 -36.93 -23.22 20.12
N SER A 15 -37.68 -24.18 19.59
CA SER A 15 -37.69 -24.47 18.15
C SER A 15 -38.21 -23.29 17.35
N LEU A 16 -39.27 -22.62 17.83
CA LEU A 16 -39.81 -21.41 17.23
C LEU A 16 -38.79 -20.26 17.24
N MET A 17 -38.09 -20.07 18.36
CA MET A 17 -37.00 -19.09 18.46
C MET A 17 -35.83 -19.40 17.52
N ASN A 18 -35.48 -20.68 17.33
CA ASN A 18 -34.43 -21.09 16.42
C ASN A 18 -34.80 -20.80 14.95
N ILE A 19 -36.05 -21.03 14.54
CA ILE A 19 -36.54 -20.69 13.19
C ILE A 19 -36.47 -19.18 12.96
N SER A 20 -36.87 -18.38 13.94
CA SER A 20 -36.77 -16.92 13.87
C SER A 20 -35.31 -16.45 13.70
N LYS A 21 -34.37 -17.04 14.45
CA LYS A 21 -32.94 -16.78 14.32
C LYS A 21 -32.36 -17.24 12.98
N LEU A 22 -32.84 -18.36 12.43
CA LEU A 22 -32.42 -18.82 11.10
C LEU A 22 -32.82 -17.80 10.03
N ASN A 23 -34.02 -17.25 10.11
CA ASN A 23 -34.46 -16.24 9.14
C ASN A 23 -33.56 -14.99 9.18
N SER A 24 -33.25 -14.44 10.36
CA SER A 24 -32.34 -13.29 10.45
C SER A 24 -30.91 -13.62 10.00
N THR A 25 -30.45 -14.85 10.25
CA THR A 25 -29.13 -15.32 9.79
C THR A 25 -29.09 -15.43 8.27
N VAL A 26 -30.12 -15.98 7.63
CA VAL A 26 -30.22 -16.07 6.16
C VAL A 26 -30.27 -14.68 5.54
N GLN A 27 -31.05 -13.75 6.10
CA GLN A 27 -31.09 -12.36 5.61
C GLN A 27 -29.71 -11.70 5.69
N THR A 28 -29.00 -11.87 6.82
CA THR A 28 -27.65 -11.33 6.99
C THR A 28 -26.68 -11.97 6.00
N ALA A 29 -26.74 -13.29 5.81
CA ALA A 29 -25.91 -14.02 4.87
C ALA A 29 -26.14 -13.56 3.42
N LEU A 30 -27.39 -13.35 3.01
CA LEU A 30 -27.73 -12.83 1.68
C LEU A 30 -27.16 -11.43 1.46
N VAL A 31 -27.22 -10.53 2.45
CA VAL A 31 -26.61 -9.20 2.36
C VAL A 31 -25.08 -9.29 2.26
N SER A 32 -24.44 -10.14 3.07
CA SER A 32 -22.99 -10.34 3.02
C SER A 32 -22.54 -10.91 1.67
N ILE A 33 -23.28 -11.86 1.12
CA ILE A 33 -23.03 -12.42 -0.21
C ILE A 33 -23.21 -11.34 -1.29
N GLY A 34 -24.27 -10.52 -1.20
CA GLY A 34 -24.47 -9.39 -2.10
C GLY A 34 -23.27 -8.45 -2.13
N ARG A 35 -22.71 -8.09 -0.97
CA ARG A 35 -21.50 -7.25 -0.87
C ARG A 35 -20.26 -7.91 -1.48
N ILE A 36 -20.09 -9.22 -1.32
CA ILE A 36 -18.97 -9.96 -1.94
C ILE A 36 -19.08 -9.88 -3.47
N PHE A 37 -20.29 -10.08 -4.02
CA PHE A 37 -20.53 -9.96 -5.45
C PHE A 37 -20.36 -8.53 -5.96
N GLU A 38 -20.83 -7.51 -5.23
CA GLU A 38 -20.61 -6.10 -5.56
C GLU A 38 -19.12 -5.75 -5.70
N LEU A 39 -18.27 -6.32 -4.84
CA LEU A 39 -16.81 -6.17 -4.92
C LEU A 39 -16.20 -6.95 -6.08
N ASN A 40 -16.62 -8.21 -6.29
CA ASN A 40 -16.12 -9.06 -7.36
C ASN A 40 -16.45 -8.50 -8.75
N ASP A 41 -17.65 -7.94 -8.92
CA ASP A 41 -18.13 -7.43 -10.20
C ASP A 41 -17.57 -6.03 -10.51
N ASN A 42 -16.65 -5.51 -9.68
CA ASN A 42 -16.00 -4.19 -9.80
C ASN A 42 -17.01 -3.03 -10.00
N LEU A 43 -18.26 -3.20 -9.57
CA LEU A 43 -19.32 -2.21 -9.79
C LEU A 43 -19.06 -0.89 -9.05
N THR A 44 -18.14 -0.90 -8.08
CA THR A 44 -17.84 0.26 -7.22
C THR A 44 -16.53 0.95 -7.57
N TYR A 45 -15.57 0.26 -8.21
CA TYR A 45 -14.23 0.78 -8.47
C TYR A 45 -13.78 0.45 -9.88
N ASN A 46 -13.45 1.47 -10.67
CA ASN A 46 -12.88 1.27 -12.00
C ASN A 46 -11.54 0.53 -11.88
N THR A 47 -11.33 -0.47 -12.73
CA THR A 47 -10.03 -1.12 -12.84
C THR A 47 -8.99 -0.14 -13.37
N GLU A 48 -7.82 -0.08 -12.74
CA GLU A 48 -6.68 0.70 -13.23
C GLU A 48 -6.29 0.19 -14.64
N ASN A 49 -6.31 1.06 -15.64
CA ASN A 49 -6.05 0.67 -17.02
C ASN A 49 -4.56 0.86 -17.35
N PHE A 50 -3.72 -0.10 -17.00
CA PHE A 50 -2.32 -0.05 -17.40
C PHE A 50 -2.14 -0.31 -18.90
N GLY A 51 -1.09 0.29 -19.46
CA GLY A 51 -0.70 0.01 -20.82
C GLY A 51 0.03 -1.33 -20.92
N LYS A 52 0.70 -1.55 -22.03
CA LYS A 52 1.37 -2.83 -22.34
C LYS A 52 2.86 -2.67 -22.60
N GLU A 53 3.36 -1.43 -22.59
CA GLU A 53 4.76 -1.16 -22.89
C GLU A 53 5.59 -1.46 -21.65
N GLN A 54 6.61 -2.29 -21.82
CA GLN A 54 7.63 -2.45 -20.80
C GLN A 54 8.54 -1.24 -20.83
N ILE A 55 8.94 -0.77 -19.66
CA ILE A 55 9.93 0.28 -19.58
C ILE A 55 11.29 -0.31 -19.96
N PRO A 56 11.97 0.23 -20.98
CA PRO A 56 13.33 -0.19 -21.31
C PRO A 56 14.31 0.28 -20.22
N ALA A 57 15.62 0.23 -20.50
CA ALA A 57 16.61 0.85 -19.62
C ALA A 57 16.31 2.35 -19.42
N ILE A 58 15.88 2.70 -18.21
CA ILE A 58 15.51 4.06 -17.82
C ILE A 58 16.76 4.93 -17.63
N GLN A 59 16.76 6.12 -18.22
CA GLN A 59 17.72 7.18 -17.88
C GLN A 59 17.27 7.93 -16.62
N GLY A 60 15.95 8.06 -16.42
CA GLY A 60 15.35 8.58 -15.19
C GLY A 60 14.88 10.02 -15.31
N GLU A 61 14.65 10.51 -16.53
CA GLU A 61 14.01 11.81 -16.74
C GLU A 61 12.51 11.70 -16.48
N ILE A 62 11.95 12.58 -15.65
CA ILE A 62 10.51 12.65 -15.41
C ILE A 62 10.01 14.04 -15.77
N LYS A 63 8.97 14.12 -16.61
CA LYS A 63 8.34 15.38 -17.04
C LYS A 63 6.87 15.38 -16.68
N PHE A 64 6.44 16.39 -15.95
CA PHE A 64 5.05 16.74 -15.74
C PHE A 64 4.75 17.89 -16.70
N GLU A 65 3.77 17.72 -17.58
CA GLU A 65 3.40 18.72 -18.59
C GLU A 65 1.96 19.18 -18.39
N ASN A 66 1.79 20.43 -17.95
CA ASN A 66 0.50 21.09 -17.80
C ASN A 66 -0.49 20.32 -16.91
N ILE A 67 0.01 19.77 -15.80
CA ILE A 67 -0.74 18.88 -14.91
C ILE A 67 -1.77 19.66 -14.09
N SER A 68 -3.02 19.24 -14.23
CA SER A 68 -4.11 19.63 -13.34
C SER A 68 -4.75 18.40 -12.71
N PHE A 69 -5.12 18.49 -11.44
CA PHE A 69 -5.69 17.35 -10.71
C PHE A 69 -6.70 17.75 -9.62
N SER A 70 -7.77 16.96 -9.52
CA SER A 70 -8.77 16.98 -8.45
C SER A 70 -9.15 15.55 -8.06
N TYR A 71 -9.32 15.28 -6.76
CA TYR A 71 -9.67 13.93 -6.27
C TYR A 71 -11.10 13.50 -6.66
N ASN A 72 -12.07 14.41 -6.54
CA ASN A 72 -13.49 14.14 -6.80
C ASN A 72 -14.13 15.16 -7.76
N ASN A 73 -13.32 15.82 -8.60
CA ASN A 73 -13.73 16.97 -9.42
C ASN A 73 -14.32 18.16 -8.64
N GLU A 74 -14.21 18.19 -7.31
CA GLU A 74 -14.73 19.28 -6.47
C GLU A 74 -13.72 20.43 -6.35
N ILE A 75 -12.48 20.11 -5.95
CA ILE A 75 -11.44 21.11 -5.68
C ILE A 75 -10.15 20.74 -6.39
N GLU A 76 -9.72 21.63 -7.29
CA GLU A 76 -8.46 21.47 -8.01
C GLU A 76 -7.27 21.71 -7.05
N VAL A 77 -6.51 20.64 -6.80
CA VAL A 77 -5.34 20.60 -5.91
C VAL A 77 -4.07 21.01 -6.65
N LEU A 78 -3.89 20.54 -7.89
CA LEU A 78 -2.79 20.90 -8.76
C LEU A 78 -3.35 21.67 -9.95
N ARG A 79 -2.76 22.82 -10.29
CA ARG A 79 -3.27 23.74 -11.33
C ARG A 79 -2.19 24.03 -12.36
N ASN A 80 -2.31 23.43 -13.55
CA ASN A 80 -1.43 23.64 -14.69
C ASN A 80 0.08 23.65 -14.34
N ILE A 81 0.53 22.57 -13.69
CA ILE A 81 1.89 22.45 -13.19
C ILE A 81 2.77 21.79 -14.25
N THR A 82 3.93 22.40 -14.53
CA THR A 82 4.97 21.84 -15.40
C THR A 82 6.27 21.73 -14.63
N ILE A 83 6.81 20.51 -14.53
CA ILE A 83 8.02 20.19 -13.76
C ILE A 83 8.88 19.23 -14.57
N THR A 84 10.18 19.46 -14.61
CA THR A 84 11.15 18.53 -15.19
C THR A 84 12.13 18.09 -14.11
N ILE A 85 12.19 16.78 -13.88
CA ILE A 85 13.14 16.12 -13.01
C ILE A 85 14.20 15.50 -13.91
N PRO A 86 15.40 16.09 -13.98
CA PRO A 86 16.49 15.55 -14.79
C PRO A 86 17.01 14.21 -14.23
N PRO A 87 17.55 13.34 -15.11
CA PRO A 87 18.10 12.06 -14.69
C PRO A 87 19.29 12.24 -13.73
N ASN A 88 19.46 11.29 -12.81
CA ASN A 88 20.56 11.26 -11.84
C ASN A 88 20.70 12.53 -10.97
N ARG A 89 19.60 13.22 -10.71
CA ARG A 89 19.57 14.42 -9.86
C ARG A 89 18.70 14.21 -8.63
N LYS A 90 19.14 14.82 -7.54
CA LYS A 90 18.39 14.89 -6.28
C LYS A 90 17.54 16.15 -6.33
N VAL A 91 16.23 15.96 -6.36
CA VAL A 91 15.25 17.04 -6.43
C VAL A 91 14.39 16.99 -5.17
N ALA A 92 14.24 18.14 -4.52
CA ALA A 92 13.40 18.28 -3.34
C ALA A 92 12.18 19.14 -3.67
N MET A 93 10.98 18.63 -3.33
CA MET A 93 9.74 19.41 -3.40
C MET A 93 9.43 20.01 -2.03
N VAL A 94 9.46 21.34 -1.96
CA VAL A 94 9.21 22.09 -0.72
C VAL A 94 7.98 22.97 -0.84
N GLY A 95 7.30 23.23 0.28
CA GLY A 95 6.15 24.13 0.33
C GLY A 95 5.31 23.91 1.60
N LYS A 96 4.30 24.75 1.82
CA LYS A 96 3.38 24.62 2.96
C LYS A 96 2.59 23.32 2.91
N SER A 97 2.12 22.83 4.05
CA SER A 97 1.19 21.68 4.08
C SER A 97 -0.06 21.99 3.24
N GLY A 98 -0.59 20.99 2.55
CA GLY A 98 -1.79 21.14 1.69
C GLY A 98 -1.57 21.68 0.28
N VAL A 99 -0.34 22.04 -0.12
CA VAL A 99 -0.04 22.56 -1.48
C VAL A 99 0.00 21.48 -2.58
N GLY A 100 -0.32 20.23 -2.26
CA GLY A 100 -0.36 19.15 -3.26
C GLY A 100 0.95 18.37 -3.49
N LYS A 101 1.97 18.51 -2.63
CA LYS A 101 3.22 17.72 -2.73
C LYS A 101 2.94 16.21 -2.77
N SER A 102 2.20 15.69 -1.79
CA SER A 102 1.83 14.27 -1.74
C SER A 102 0.99 13.86 -2.95
N THR A 103 0.17 14.77 -3.48
CA THR A 103 -0.59 14.54 -4.70
C THR A 103 0.30 14.31 -5.91
N ILE A 104 1.40 15.07 -6.07
CA ILE A 104 2.37 14.85 -7.15
C ILE A 104 2.99 13.44 -7.06
N PHE A 105 3.35 12.99 -5.85
CA PHE A 105 3.83 11.62 -5.66
C PHE A 105 2.75 10.58 -5.99
N ASN A 106 1.51 10.81 -5.58
CA ASN A 106 0.41 9.89 -5.84
C ASN A 106 0.11 9.73 -7.35
N ILE A 107 0.15 10.82 -8.12
CA ILE A 107 -0.03 10.73 -9.59
C ILE A 107 1.19 10.13 -10.29
N LEU A 108 2.41 10.36 -9.77
CA LEU A 108 3.63 9.74 -10.31
C LEU A 108 3.65 8.23 -10.07
N LEU A 109 3.17 7.79 -8.91
CA LEU A 109 2.96 6.37 -8.58
C LEU A 109 1.71 5.79 -9.22
N ARG A 110 0.98 6.62 -9.97
CA ARG A 110 -0.23 6.27 -10.69
C ARG A 110 -1.35 5.71 -9.81
N PHE A 111 -1.38 6.10 -8.53
CA PHE A 111 -2.54 5.87 -7.66
C PHE A 111 -3.75 6.72 -8.07
N TYR A 112 -3.51 7.80 -8.82
CA TYR A 112 -4.53 8.61 -9.46
C TYR A 112 -4.06 9.06 -10.83
N GLU A 113 -5.00 9.25 -11.74
CA GLU A 113 -4.73 9.83 -13.06
C GLU A 113 -4.92 11.36 -13.02
N PRO A 114 -4.04 12.14 -13.68
CA PRO A 114 -4.21 13.58 -13.76
C PRO A 114 -5.50 13.92 -14.52
N THR A 115 -6.22 14.94 -14.07
CA THR A 115 -7.44 15.42 -14.76
C THR A 115 -7.11 16.05 -16.11
N LYS A 116 -5.94 16.72 -16.21
CA LYS A 116 -5.37 17.24 -17.47
C LYS A 116 -3.85 17.16 -17.44
N GLY A 117 -3.24 17.18 -18.61
CA GLY A 117 -1.80 17.14 -18.80
C GLY A 117 -1.27 15.71 -18.93
N ASN A 118 0.04 15.57 -19.09
CA ASN A 118 0.69 14.27 -19.23
C ASN A 118 1.91 14.17 -18.31
N ILE A 119 2.17 12.95 -17.84
CA ILE A 119 3.41 12.61 -17.14
C ILE A 119 4.21 11.72 -18.08
N LEU A 120 5.47 12.06 -18.32
CA LEU A 120 6.38 11.30 -19.16
C LEU A 120 7.58 10.82 -18.35
N ILE A 121 8.00 9.58 -18.60
CA ILE A 121 9.27 9.01 -18.13
C ILE A 121 10.10 8.73 -19.37
N ASP A 122 11.27 9.37 -19.46
CA ASP A 122 12.16 9.31 -20.63
C ASP A 122 11.46 9.58 -21.98
N GLY A 123 10.47 10.48 -21.97
CA GLY A 123 9.70 10.89 -23.15
C GLY A 123 8.51 9.99 -23.51
N ILE A 124 8.29 8.88 -22.79
CA ILE A 124 7.12 8.01 -22.97
C ILE A 124 6.09 8.33 -21.90
N LYS A 125 4.82 8.39 -22.26
CA LYS A 125 3.75 8.67 -21.29
C LYS A 125 3.62 7.53 -20.28
N ILE A 126 3.46 7.89 -19.02
CA ILE A 126 3.34 6.93 -17.92
C ILE A 126 2.12 5.98 -18.07
N GLU A 127 1.08 6.43 -18.77
CA GLU A 127 -0.14 5.68 -19.05
C GLU A 127 0.09 4.46 -19.95
N ASN A 128 1.11 4.51 -20.81
CA ASN A 128 1.44 3.46 -21.77
C ASN A 128 2.16 2.27 -21.14
N PHE A 129 2.76 2.46 -19.96
CA PHE A 129 3.53 1.42 -19.31
C PHE A 129 2.64 0.39 -18.62
N ASP A 130 3.12 -0.86 -18.59
CA ASP A 130 2.56 -1.89 -17.75
C ASP A 130 2.88 -1.64 -16.26
N GLU A 131 2.02 -2.15 -15.39
CA GLU A 131 2.07 -1.93 -13.94
C GLU A 131 3.36 -2.44 -13.31
N ASP A 132 3.75 -3.68 -13.65
CA ASP A 132 4.89 -4.36 -13.06
C ASP A 132 6.19 -3.64 -13.44
N SER A 133 6.34 -3.28 -14.70
CA SER A 133 7.52 -2.55 -15.16
C SER A 133 7.60 -1.16 -14.54
N LEU A 134 6.49 -0.43 -14.42
CA LEU A 134 6.48 0.88 -13.77
C LEU A 134 6.91 0.79 -12.30
N ARG A 135 6.30 -0.13 -11.56
CA ARG A 135 6.56 -0.26 -10.12
C ARG A 135 7.95 -0.82 -9.81
N LYS A 136 8.53 -1.67 -10.67
CA LYS A 136 9.92 -2.17 -10.52
C LYS A 136 10.97 -1.06 -10.58
N HIS A 137 10.69 0.03 -11.28
CA HIS A 137 11.65 1.12 -11.47
C HIS A 137 11.49 2.28 -10.47
N ILE A 138 10.46 2.25 -9.61
CA ILE A 138 10.20 3.30 -8.63
C ILE A 138 10.25 2.72 -7.22
N SER A 139 11.18 3.21 -6.41
CA SER A 139 11.26 2.88 -4.98
C SER A 139 10.69 4.01 -4.13
N VAL A 140 9.82 3.68 -3.19
CA VAL A 140 9.16 4.65 -2.30
C VAL A 140 9.56 4.38 -0.85
N VAL A 141 10.09 5.40 -0.19
CA VAL A 141 10.34 5.39 1.25
C VAL A 141 9.24 6.19 1.94
N ARG A 142 8.44 5.51 2.78
CA ARG A 142 7.33 6.15 3.50
C ARG A 142 7.84 6.87 4.74
N GLN A 143 7.19 7.99 5.10
CA GLN A 143 7.45 8.70 6.35
C GLN A 143 7.23 7.80 7.58
N GLU A 144 6.19 6.95 7.52
CA GLU A 144 5.94 5.89 8.49
C GLU A 144 5.99 4.55 7.75
N PRO A 145 7.07 3.78 7.89
CA PRO A 145 7.14 2.47 7.27
C PRO A 145 6.18 1.51 7.97
N PHE A 146 5.58 0.63 7.20
CA PHE A 146 4.76 -0.46 7.72
C PHE A 146 5.60 -1.73 7.77
N LEU A 147 5.52 -2.46 8.89
CA LEU A 147 6.16 -3.76 9.04
C LEU A 147 5.09 -4.80 9.34
N PHE A 148 5.09 -5.86 8.54
CA PHE A 148 4.24 -7.02 8.75
C PHE A 148 4.66 -7.74 10.03
N ASN A 149 3.69 -8.43 10.66
CA ASN A 149 3.92 -9.23 11.86
C ASN A 149 4.62 -10.58 11.53
N ILE A 150 5.77 -10.46 10.87
CA ILE A 150 6.68 -11.52 10.43
C ILE A 150 8.10 -11.08 10.82
N THR A 151 9.11 -11.91 10.54
CA THR A 151 10.50 -11.61 10.89
C THR A 151 11.04 -10.40 10.12
N ILE A 152 12.12 -9.79 10.60
CA ILE A 152 12.78 -8.67 9.92
C ILE A 152 13.26 -9.10 8.53
N ARG A 153 13.87 -10.28 8.43
CA ARG A 153 14.29 -10.83 7.14
C ARG A 153 13.11 -11.04 6.20
N GLU A 154 12.03 -11.66 6.67
CA GLU A 154 10.84 -11.86 5.82
C GLU A 154 10.27 -10.52 5.34
N ASN A 155 10.24 -9.49 6.18
CA ASN A 155 9.85 -8.14 5.76
C ASN A 155 10.77 -7.58 4.65
N LEU A 156 12.09 -7.78 4.75
CA LEU A 156 13.04 -7.31 3.74
C LEU A 156 12.92 -8.08 2.41
N LEU A 157 12.62 -9.39 2.48
CA LEU A 157 12.39 -10.23 1.30
C LEU A 157 11.08 -9.90 0.56
N LEU A 158 10.16 -9.16 1.17
CA LEU A 158 8.97 -8.68 0.45
C LEU A 158 9.34 -7.76 -0.72
N SER A 159 10.47 -7.05 -0.62
CA SER A 159 10.95 -6.18 -1.71
C SER A 159 11.72 -6.94 -2.79
N ASN A 160 12.41 -8.01 -2.42
CA ASN A 160 13.10 -8.90 -3.36
C ASN A 160 13.12 -10.33 -2.79
N GLN A 161 12.28 -11.19 -3.34
CA GLN A 161 12.13 -12.57 -2.86
C GLN A 161 13.33 -13.46 -3.20
N GLU A 162 14.13 -13.07 -4.18
CA GLU A 162 15.32 -13.80 -4.64
C GLU A 162 16.60 -13.36 -3.91
N ALA A 163 16.52 -12.36 -3.02
CA ALA A 163 17.68 -11.85 -2.30
C ALA A 163 18.27 -12.91 -1.36
N THR A 164 19.60 -13.05 -1.41
CA THR A 164 20.33 -13.95 -0.52
C THR A 164 20.49 -13.32 0.87
N ASP A 165 20.92 -14.13 1.84
CA ASP A 165 21.13 -13.63 3.20
C ASP A 165 22.26 -12.59 3.27
N ASP A 166 23.28 -12.74 2.42
CA ASP A 166 24.35 -11.77 2.29
C ASP A 166 23.85 -10.44 1.74
N ASP A 167 22.92 -10.47 0.77
CA ASP A 167 22.26 -9.27 0.24
C ASP A 167 21.45 -8.55 1.32
N VAL A 168 20.69 -9.32 2.12
CA VAL A 168 19.91 -8.80 3.25
C VAL A 168 20.83 -8.15 4.29
N ILE A 169 21.95 -8.79 4.63
CA ILE A 169 22.94 -8.24 5.56
C ILE A 169 23.58 -6.97 4.99
N ALA A 170 23.96 -6.97 3.70
CA ALA A 170 24.54 -5.82 3.02
C ALA A 170 23.56 -4.63 3.02
N ALA A 171 22.28 -4.86 2.72
CA ALA A 171 21.24 -3.84 2.77
C ALA A 171 21.05 -3.29 4.20
N CYS A 172 21.04 -4.16 5.22
CA CYS A 172 20.95 -3.74 6.62
C CYS A 172 22.14 -2.88 7.06
N LYS A 173 23.34 -3.19 6.55
CA LYS A 173 24.55 -2.40 6.81
C LYS A 173 24.49 -1.05 6.11
N ALA A 174 24.08 -1.01 4.84
CA ALA A 174 23.90 0.22 4.08
C ALA A 174 22.85 1.16 4.71
N ALA A 175 21.80 0.59 5.32
CA ALA A 175 20.77 1.33 6.05
C ALA A 175 21.14 1.65 7.51
N TYR A 176 22.34 1.30 7.99
CA TYR A 176 22.80 1.51 9.38
C TYR A 176 21.89 0.89 10.45
N ILE A 177 21.17 -0.19 10.12
CA ILE A 177 20.29 -0.91 11.04
C ILE A 177 20.86 -2.25 11.51
N HIS A 178 21.90 -2.75 10.85
CA HIS A 178 22.51 -4.04 11.17
C HIS A 178 22.93 -4.17 12.64
N ASP A 179 23.71 -3.20 13.14
CA ASP A 179 24.19 -3.23 14.53
C ASP A 179 23.06 -3.09 15.55
N TYR A 180 21.97 -2.42 15.18
CA TYR A 180 20.79 -2.30 16.03
C TYR A 180 20.06 -3.65 16.12
N ILE A 181 19.88 -4.32 14.99
CA ILE A 181 19.20 -5.62 14.91
C ILE A 181 19.95 -6.66 15.75
N ILE A 182 21.28 -6.70 15.69
CA ILE A 182 22.11 -7.66 16.44
C ILE A 182 22.02 -7.43 17.96
N LYS A 183 21.78 -6.20 18.42
CA LYS A 183 21.68 -5.87 19.84
C LYS A 183 20.35 -6.22 20.48
N LEU A 184 19.36 -6.66 19.69
CA LEU A 184 18.04 -6.99 20.23
C LEU A 184 18.11 -8.26 21.08
N PRO A 185 17.45 -8.29 22.26
CA PRO A 185 17.66 -9.33 23.27
C PRO A 185 17.27 -10.76 22.83
N TRP A 186 16.51 -10.89 21.75
CA TRP A 186 16.09 -12.16 21.16
C TRP A 186 16.75 -12.42 19.79
N ALA A 187 17.70 -11.57 19.35
CA ALA A 187 18.43 -11.74 18.10
C ALA A 187 19.58 -12.74 18.27
N THR A 188 19.26 -14.03 18.42
CA THR A 188 20.27 -15.10 18.42
C THR A 188 20.87 -15.30 17.03
N THR A 189 20.16 -14.87 16.00
CA THR A 189 20.60 -14.66 14.60
C THR A 189 19.60 -13.65 14.01
N LEU A 190 19.91 -12.95 12.91
CA LEU A 190 19.06 -11.96 12.16
C LEU A 190 17.57 -12.31 11.88
N TRP A 191 17.07 -13.44 12.38
CA TRP A 191 16.08 -14.31 11.75
C TRP A 191 14.79 -14.53 12.54
N TRP A 192 14.69 -14.14 13.82
CA TRP A 192 13.65 -14.69 14.71
C TRP A 192 12.82 -13.66 15.48
N VAL A 193 12.53 -12.53 14.84
CA VAL A 193 11.74 -11.48 15.49
C VAL A 193 10.30 -11.49 15.05
N LYS A 194 9.44 -12.23 15.73
CA LYS A 194 8.00 -11.98 15.59
C LYS A 194 7.63 -10.77 16.45
N GLY A 195 6.88 -9.82 15.89
CA GLY A 195 6.46 -8.60 16.60
C GLY A 195 7.49 -7.47 16.65
N ALA A 196 8.53 -7.50 15.80
CA ALA A 196 9.53 -6.42 15.68
C ALA A 196 8.95 -5.07 15.21
N SER A 197 7.73 -5.11 14.65
CA SER A 197 7.10 -3.99 13.95
C SER A 197 7.03 -2.75 14.84
N THR A 198 6.76 -2.89 16.14
CA THR A 198 6.72 -1.75 17.07
C THR A 198 8.10 -1.09 17.29
N PHE A 199 9.18 -1.87 17.28
CA PHE A 199 10.52 -1.38 17.63
C PHE A 199 11.21 -0.66 16.47
N LEU A 200 11.06 -1.18 15.26
CA LEU A 200 11.66 -0.58 14.05
C LEU A 200 10.89 0.65 13.57
N VAL A 201 9.55 0.69 13.73
CA VAL A 201 8.74 1.88 13.39
C VAL A 201 9.16 3.07 14.27
N GLY A 202 9.35 2.86 15.57
CA GLY A 202 9.78 3.93 16.48
C GLY A 202 11.12 4.58 16.12
N LYS A 203 12.05 3.83 15.51
CA LYS A 203 13.32 4.40 15.04
C LYS A 203 13.28 4.85 13.59
N ALA A 204 12.49 4.24 12.71
CA ALA A 204 12.34 4.70 11.34
C ALA A 204 11.63 6.06 11.26
N SER A 205 10.67 6.32 12.15
CA SER A 205 10.09 7.66 12.33
C SER A 205 11.07 8.67 12.94
N GLY A 206 12.11 8.19 13.66
CA GLY A 206 13.20 9.01 14.22
C GLY A 206 14.47 9.10 13.36
N LEU A 207 14.58 8.28 12.31
CA LEU A 207 15.67 8.26 11.33
C LEU A 207 15.27 9.19 10.17
N GLN A 208 15.24 10.49 10.45
CA GLN A 208 15.70 11.46 9.44
C GLN A 208 17.19 11.17 9.23
N LEU A 209 17.48 10.29 8.27
CA LEU A 209 18.84 9.91 7.88
C LEU A 209 19.64 11.18 7.56
N PRO A 210 20.68 11.54 8.35
CA PRO A 210 21.63 12.55 7.92
C PRO A 210 22.55 11.89 6.89
N GLY A 211 22.49 12.33 5.64
CA GLY A 211 23.53 12.00 4.66
C GLY A 211 23.14 11.10 3.48
N LEU A 212 21.85 10.97 3.16
CA LEU A 212 21.41 10.51 1.83
C LEU A 212 20.55 11.59 1.19
N TYR A 213 21.17 12.73 0.89
CA TYR A 213 20.86 13.40 -0.37
C TYR A 213 21.56 12.57 -1.40
#